data_AF-A0A954H3F9-F1
#
_entry.id   AF-A0A954H3F9-F1
#
_cell.length_a   1.000
_cell.length_b   1.000
_cell.length_c   1.000
_cell.angle_alpha   90.00
_cell.angle_beta   90.00
_cell.angle_gamma   90.00
#
_symmetry.space_group_name_H-M   'P 1'
#
loop_
_entity.id
_entity.type
_entity.pdbx_description
1 polymer ?
#
loop_
_entity_poly.entity_id
_entity_poly.type
_entity_poly.pdbx_seq_one_letter_code
_entity_poly.pdbx_strand_id
1 'polypeptide(L)'
;MGRRRAILQIAAIAVSRSLVEQESFEAKIRLDESRFRPMSVRNRHFDLAQWRHEGRSPKAVAFDFARFLTRHASAMVPGADGRHLIVAQLVAHNAEFDGVFLREWFEGMGLFFPASYRIFCTLHRAMWHFHEDRSMMPPRDFKLGTLCCHFGVPFNTYKAHDALTDVRATVELYRRMTMLGAARLAQSLN
;
A
#
# COMPACT_ATOMS: atom_id res chain seq x y z
N MET A 1 1.45 20.25 19.08
CA MET A 1 2.53 19.81 18.16
C MET A 1 2.33 18.32 17.91
N GLY A 2 1.76 17.95 16.77
CA GLY A 2 1.34 16.57 16.48
C GLY A 2 2.55 15.62 16.41
N ARG A 3 2.38 14.40 16.93
CA ARG A 3 3.41 13.35 16.95
C ARG A 3 3.71 12.93 15.49
N ARG A 4 4.69 13.56 14.85
CA ARG A 4 5.13 13.21 13.48
C ARG A 4 5.54 11.74 13.47
N ARG A 5 4.82 10.91 12.73
CA ARG A 5 5.16 9.49 12.54
C ARG A 5 6.21 9.40 11.44
N ALA A 6 7.32 8.72 11.70
CA ALA A 6 8.36 8.49 10.71
C ALA A 6 8.03 7.25 9.87
N ILE A 7 8.24 7.33 8.55
CA ILE A 7 8.17 6.16 7.68
C ILE A 7 9.46 5.38 7.86
N LEU A 8 9.35 4.12 8.29
CA LEU A 8 10.50 3.24 8.53
C LEU A 8 10.89 2.44 7.28
N GLN A 9 9.88 1.99 6.54
CA GLN A 9 10.02 1.18 5.34
C GLN A 9 8.92 1.58 4.38
N ILE A 10 9.20 1.52 3.09
CA ILE A 10 8.24 1.70 2.03
C ILE A 10 8.39 0.55 1.04
N ALA A 11 7.27 0.05 0.54
CA ALA A 11 7.26 -0.94 -0.52
C ALA A 11 6.08 -0.68 -1.46
N ALA A 12 6.23 -1.10 -2.71
CA ALA A 12 5.17 -1.10 -3.71
C ALA A 12 5.41 -2.18 -4.76
N ILE A 13 4.34 -2.65 -5.38
CA ILE A 13 4.40 -3.57 -6.52
C ILE A 13 3.55 -2.99 -7.64
N ALA A 14 4.18 -2.76 -8.78
CA ALA A 14 3.50 -2.43 -10.01
C ALA A 14 2.98 -3.73 -10.64
N VAL A 15 1.70 -3.74 -11.02
CA VAL A 15 1.05 -4.90 -11.63
C VAL A 15 0.40 -4.55 -12.94
N SER A 16 0.34 -5.49 -13.86
CA SER A 16 -0.43 -5.36 -15.09
C SER A 16 -1.95 -5.40 -14.82
N ARG A 17 -2.76 -5.21 -15.88
CA ARG A 17 -4.23 -5.37 -15.79
C ARG A 17 -4.67 -6.78 -15.36
N SER A 18 -3.87 -7.81 -15.68
CA SER A 18 -4.08 -9.19 -15.22
C SER A 18 -3.47 -9.47 -13.84
N LEU A 19 -3.07 -8.41 -13.12
CA LEU A 19 -2.44 -8.44 -11.80
C LEU A 19 -1.07 -9.13 -11.80
N VAL A 20 -0.39 -9.27 -12.94
CA VAL A 20 0.97 -9.85 -12.97
C VAL A 20 1.98 -8.79 -12.53
N GLU A 21 2.80 -9.11 -11.53
CA GLU A 21 3.90 -8.26 -11.04
C GLU A 21 4.85 -7.89 -12.19
N GLN A 22 5.06 -6.58 -12.39
CA GLN A 22 5.95 -6.02 -13.42
C GLN A 22 7.26 -5.52 -12.80
N GLU A 23 7.16 -4.85 -11.65
CA GLU A 23 8.30 -4.31 -10.91
C GLU A 23 7.92 -4.20 -9.42
N SER A 24 8.87 -4.43 -8.53
CA SER A 24 8.72 -4.17 -7.09
C SER A 24 9.71 -3.12 -6.62
N PHE A 25 9.26 -2.25 -5.73
CA PHE A 25 10.10 -1.31 -5.00
C PHE A 25 10.07 -1.64 -3.52
N GLU A 26 11.23 -1.61 -2.87
CA GLU A 26 11.35 -1.72 -1.42
C GLU A 26 12.53 -0.87 -0.95
N ALA A 27 12.33 -0.12 0.14
CA ALA A 27 13.42 0.58 0.79
C ALA A 27 13.16 0.76 2.29
N LYS A 28 14.22 0.55 3.08
CA LYS A 28 14.29 1.00 4.47
C LYS A 28 14.78 2.45 4.53
N ILE A 29 14.15 3.25 5.37
CA ILE A 29 14.44 4.67 5.51
C ILE A 29 15.24 4.89 6.79
N ARG A 30 16.39 5.55 6.66
CA ARG A 30 17.27 5.89 7.79
C ARG A 30 16.55 6.82 8.75
N LEU A 31 16.63 6.47 10.03
CA LEU A 31 16.07 7.26 11.11
C LEU A 31 16.99 8.42 11.49
N ASP A 32 16.39 9.56 11.80
CA ASP A 32 17.06 10.63 12.53
C ASP A 32 16.92 10.35 14.04
N GLU A 33 17.92 9.70 14.61
CA GLU A 33 17.94 9.30 16.03
C GLU A 33 17.93 10.50 16.99
N SER A 34 18.29 11.70 16.52
CA SER A 34 18.15 12.92 17.33
C SER A 34 16.68 13.31 17.55
N ARG A 35 15.80 12.90 16.63
CA ARG A 35 14.36 13.19 16.63
C ARG A 35 13.51 11.98 16.98
N PHE A 36 14.12 10.80 17.05
CA PHE A 36 13.42 9.54 17.15
C PHE A 36 13.95 8.70 18.30
N ARG A 37 13.07 8.31 19.23
CA ARG A 37 13.43 7.39 20.33
C ARG A 37 13.18 5.95 19.88
N PRO A 38 14.21 5.11 19.66
CA PRO A 38 14.04 3.76 19.11
C PRO A 38 13.07 2.87 19.91
N MET A 39 13.05 3.00 21.25
CA MET A 39 12.14 2.25 22.12
C MET A 39 10.65 2.53 21.90
N SER A 40 10.30 3.54 21.09
CA SER A 40 8.91 3.87 20.76
C SER A 40 8.39 3.15 19.50
N VAL A 41 9.24 2.42 18.78
CA VAL A 41 8.82 1.61 17.62
C VAL A 41 8.12 0.36 18.12
N ARG A 42 6.81 0.27 17.88
CA ARG A 42 6.04 -0.96 18.07
C ARG A 42 5.92 -1.71 16.74
N ASN A 43 7.06 -2.15 16.20
CA ASN A 43 7.13 -3.03 15.03
C ASN A 43 8.11 -4.17 15.33
N ARG A 44 7.64 -5.41 15.20
CA ARG A 44 8.42 -6.63 15.48
C ARG A 44 9.61 -6.84 14.54
N HIS A 45 9.57 -6.26 13.34
CA HIS A 45 10.61 -6.38 12.33
C HIS A 45 11.61 -5.21 12.37
N PHE A 46 11.38 -4.24 13.25
CA PHE A 46 12.31 -3.15 13.40
C PHE A 46 13.52 -3.59 14.23
N ASP A 47 14.68 -3.61 13.58
CA ASP A 47 15.97 -3.73 14.22
C ASP A 47 16.82 -2.49 13.93
N LEU A 48 17.28 -1.80 14.99
CA LEU A 48 17.99 -0.53 14.83
C LEU A 48 19.33 -0.71 14.10
N ALA A 49 20.05 -1.81 14.35
CA ALA A 49 21.33 -2.07 13.70
C ALA A 49 21.13 -2.29 12.19
N GLN A 50 20.11 -3.07 11.82
CA GLN A 50 19.70 -3.25 10.44
C GLN A 50 19.32 -1.92 9.78
N TRP A 51 18.52 -1.07 10.44
CA TRP A 51 18.12 0.22 9.88
C TRP A 51 19.28 1.22 9.75
N ARG A 52 20.29 1.14 10.62
CA ARG A 52 21.52 1.93 10.48
C ARG A 52 22.33 1.48 9.27
N HIS A 53 22.41 0.18 9.02
CA HIS A 53 23.19 -0.41 7.93
C HIS A 53 22.50 -0.27 6.57
N GLU A 54 21.25 -0.71 6.48
CA GLU A 54 20.48 -0.78 5.22
C GLU A 54 19.69 0.51 4.94
N GLY A 55 19.41 1.32 5.96
CA GLY A 55 18.57 2.50 5.83
C GLY A 55 19.20 3.55 4.92
N ARG A 56 18.42 3.98 3.93
CA ARG A 56 18.79 5.01 2.95
C ARG A 56 18.25 6.37 3.39
N SER A 57 18.84 7.46 2.88
CA SER A 57 18.36 8.80 3.25
C SER A 57 16.90 8.99 2.82
N PRO A 58 16.04 9.61 3.65
CA PRO A 58 14.62 9.80 3.31
C PRO A 58 14.40 10.44 1.94
N LYS A 59 15.20 11.48 1.61
CA LYS A 59 15.10 12.20 0.33
C LYS A 59 15.50 11.33 -0.88
N ALA A 60 16.53 10.51 -0.75
CA ALA A 60 16.93 9.60 -1.84
C ALA A 60 15.86 8.53 -2.09
N VAL A 61 15.28 7.96 -1.02
CA VAL A 61 14.20 6.99 -1.15
C VAL A 61 12.97 7.62 -1.80
N ALA A 62 12.56 8.82 -1.38
CA ALA A 62 11.43 9.53 -1.99
C ALA A 62 11.65 9.81 -3.48
N PHE A 63 12.87 10.19 -3.88
CA PHE A 63 13.21 10.41 -5.29
C PHE A 63 13.12 9.12 -6.12
N ASP A 64 13.70 8.02 -5.62
CA ASP A 64 13.63 6.74 -6.34
C ASP A 64 12.21 6.19 -6.39
N PHE A 65 11.44 6.36 -5.32
CA PHE A 65 10.04 5.97 -5.28
C PHE A 65 9.20 6.80 -6.25
N ALA A 66 9.44 8.11 -6.36
CA ALA A 66 8.83 8.94 -7.39
C ALA A 66 9.15 8.43 -8.80
N ARG A 67 10.42 8.07 -9.06
CA ARG A 67 10.80 7.49 -10.36
C ARG A 67 10.08 6.18 -10.64
N PHE A 68 9.93 5.32 -9.62
CA PHE A 68 9.14 4.09 -9.73
C PHE A 68 7.68 4.39 -10.09
N LEU A 69 7.02 5.29 -9.36
CA LEU A 69 5.65 5.70 -9.65
C LEU A 69 5.48 6.32 -11.04
N THR A 70 6.41 7.18 -11.46
CA THR A 70 6.38 7.78 -12.81
C THR A 70 6.51 6.75 -13.92
N ARG A 71 7.35 5.70 -13.76
CA ARG A 71 7.45 4.61 -14.74
C ARG A 71 6.14 3.84 -14.90
N HIS A 72 5.36 3.73 -13.82
CA HIS A 72 4.11 2.97 -13.77
C HIS A 72 2.87 3.87 -13.73
N ALA A 73 2.97 5.07 -14.31
CA ALA A 73 1.87 6.02 -14.35
C ALA A 73 0.72 5.48 -15.23
N SER A 74 -0.51 5.53 -14.69
CA SER A 74 -1.67 4.86 -15.30
C SER A 74 -2.99 5.58 -15.10
N ALA A 75 -3.02 6.67 -14.32
CA ALA A 75 -4.19 7.48 -14.07
C ALA A 75 -4.00 8.88 -14.64
N MET A 76 -5.00 9.33 -15.39
CA MET A 76 -5.09 10.70 -15.86
C MET A 76 -5.77 11.55 -14.77
N VAL A 77 -5.10 12.59 -14.30
CA VAL A 77 -5.62 13.50 -13.28
C VAL A 77 -5.59 14.95 -13.79
N PRO A 78 -6.60 15.78 -13.46
CA PRO A 78 -6.60 17.18 -13.85
C PRO A 78 -5.53 17.96 -13.06
N GLY A 79 -4.72 18.72 -13.77
CA GLY A 79 -3.78 19.69 -13.21
C GLY A 79 -4.46 21.03 -12.92
N ALA A 80 -3.82 21.84 -12.08
CA ALA A 80 -4.33 23.16 -11.69
C ALA A 80 -4.41 24.16 -12.87
N ASP A 81 -3.62 23.93 -13.92
CA ASP A 81 -3.59 24.71 -15.16
C ASP A 81 -4.55 24.19 -16.25
N GLY A 82 -5.41 23.22 -15.90
CA GLY A 82 -6.33 22.57 -16.82
C GLY A 82 -5.67 21.52 -17.73
N ARG A 83 -4.35 21.33 -17.66
CA ARG A 83 -3.68 20.22 -18.37
C ARG A 83 -3.83 18.94 -17.58
N HIS A 84 -3.83 17.81 -18.27
CA HIS A 84 -3.87 16.52 -17.61
C HIS A 84 -2.45 16.03 -17.27
N LEU A 85 -2.28 15.50 -16.07
CA LEU A 85 -1.09 14.77 -15.66
C LEU A 85 -1.38 13.26 -15.72
N ILE A 86 -0.39 12.47 -16.15
CA ILE A 86 -0.45 11.02 -16.04
C ILE A 86 0.41 10.62 -14.85
N VAL A 87 -0.22 10.04 -13.83
CA VAL A 87 0.38 9.67 -12.54
C VAL A 87 0.05 8.23 -12.18
N ALA A 88 0.74 7.66 -11.19
CA ALA A 88 0.42 6.31 -10.72
C ALA A 88 -0.96 6.24 -10.05
N GLN A 89 -1.75 5.21 -10.38
CA GLN A 89 -2.93 4.86 -9.58
C GLN A 89 -2.49 3.97 -8.43
N LEU A 90 -2.71 4.43 -7.20
CA LEU A 90 -2.36 3.64 -6.02
C LEU A 90 -3.51 2.74 -5.58
N VAL A 91 -3.12 1.59 -5.03
CA VAL A 91 -3.98 0.64 -4.32
C VAL A 91 -3.29 0.31 -3.00
N ALA A 92 -4.04 0.33 -1.89
CA ALA A 92 -3.53 -0.04 -0.58
C ALA A 92 -4.61 -0.75 0.25
N HIS A 93 -4.19 -1.48 1.27
CA HIS A 93 -5.08 -1.98 2.29
C HIS A 93 -5.16 -0.97 3.44
N ASN A 94 -6.36 -0.49 3.78
CA ASN A 94 -6.54 0.61 4.72
C ASN A 94 -5.89 1.94 4.25
N ALA A 95 -6.16 2.31 2.99
CA ALA A 95 -5.50 3.40 2.26
C ALA A 95 -5.56 4.79 2.91
N GLU A 96 -6.53 5.05 3.80
CA GLU A 96 -6.62 6.30 4.56
C GLU A 96 -5.37 6.53 5.42
N PHE A 97 -4.77 5.45 5.91
CA PHE A 97 -3.52 5.51 6.66
C PHE A 97 -2.36 5.90 5.73
N ASP A 98 -2.05 5.05 4.73
CA ASP A 98 -0.85 5.21 3.90
C ASP A 98 -0.89 6.48 3.04
N GLY A 99 -2.07 6.86 2.51
CA GLY A 99 -2.20 8.00 1.62
C GLY A 99 -1.83 9.32 2.25
N VAL A 100 -2.23 9.53 3.51
CA VAL A 100 -1.89 10.75 4.26
C VAL A 100 -0.38 10.80 4.50
N PHE A 101 0.25 9.68 4.91
CA PHE A 101 1.69 9.64 5.17
C PHE A 101 2.52 9.91 3.93
N LEU A 102 2.20 9.28 2.79
CA LEU A 102 2.95 9.47 1.56
C LEU A 102 2.86 10.93 1.09
N ARG A 103 1.67 11.52 1.12
CA ARG A 103 1.49 12.92 0.74
C ARG A 103 2.32 13.85 1.62
N GLU A 104 2.15 13.76 2.94
CA GLU A 104 2.88 14.61 3.90
C GLU A 104 4.40 14.43 3.78
N TRP A 105 4.86 13.22 3.45
CA TRP A 105 6.27 12.93 3.29
C TRP A 105 6.86 13.61 2.06
N PHE A 106 6.17 13.58 0.92
CA PHE A 106 6.58 14.28 -0.30
C PHE A 106 6.50 15.80 -0.13
N GLU A 107 5.40 16.32 0.43
CA GLU A 107 5.22 17.75 0.73
C GLU A 107 6.30 18.26 1.68
N GLY A 108 6.60 17.52 2.74
CA GLY A 108 7.64 17.87 3.72
C GLY A 108 9.05 17.92 3.12
N MET A 109 9.27 17.34 1.93
CA MET A 109 10.53 17.39 1.20
C MET A 109 10.53 18.39 0.04
N GLY A 110 9.39 19.05 -0.24
CA GLY A 110 9.22 19.89 -1.42
C GLY A 110 9.30 19.11 -2.74
N LEU A 111 8.90 17.84 -2.73
CA LEU A 111 8.90 16.97 -3.91
C LEU A 111 7.48 16.83 -4.46
N PHE A 112 7.36 16.78 -5.80
CA PHE A 112 6.12 16.39 -6.44
C PHE A 112 5.82 14.91 -6.14
N PHE A 113 4.58 14.60 -5.76
CA PHE A 113 4.11 13.23 -5.54
C PHE A 113 3.43 12.69 -6.81
N PRO A 114 4.10 11.82 -7.61
CA PRO A 114 3.61 11.38 -8.93
C PRO A 114 2.56 10.25 -8.83
N ALA A 115 1.55 10.44 -7.98
CA ALA A 115 0.45 9.51 -7.79
C ALA A 115 -0.88 10.21 -7.56
N SER A 116 -1.98 9.55 -7.93
CA SER A 116 -3.33 10.02 -7.64
C SER A 116 -3.60 10.00 -6.13
N TYR A 117 -4.21 11.06 -5.62
CA TYR A 117 -4.63 11.14 -4.21
C TYR A 117 -5.87 10.29 -3.93
N ARG A 118 -6.57 9.83 -4.99
CA ARG A 118 -7.70 8.90 -4.88
C ARG A 118 -7.18 7.47 -4.87
N ILE A 119 -6.69 7.03 -3.71
CA ILE A 119 -6.15 5.69 -3.53
C ILE A 119 -7.29 4.67 -3.42
N PHE A 120 -7.22 3.59 -4.18
CA PHE A 120 -8.20 2.51 -4.06
C PHE A 120 -7.89 1.64 -2.84
N CYS A 121 -8.90 1.44 -2.00
CA CYS A 121 -8.75 0.77 -0.71
C CYS A 121 -9.32 -0.65 -0.77
N THR A 122 -8.49 -1.68 -0.60
CA THR A 122 -8.95 -3.08 -0.59
C THR A 122 -9.80 -3.41 0.64
N LEU A 123 -9.62 -2.69 1.75
CA LEU A 123 -10.48 -2.77 2.93
C LEU A 123 -11.90 -2.33 2.58
N HIS A 124 -12.06 -1.14 1.99
CA HIS A 124 -13.39 -0.65 1.57
C HIS A 124 -14.00 -1.56 0.52
N ARG A 125 -13.21 -2.06 -0.45
CA ARG A 125 -13.69 -3.04 -1.42
C ARG A 125 -14.24 -4.31 -0.74
N ALA A 126 -13.54 -4.83 0.27
CA ALA A 126 -14.02 -5.98 1.03
C ALA A 126 -15.30 -5.65 1.79
N MET A 127 -15.40 -4.47 2.43
CA MET A 127 -16.63 -4.06 3.12
C MET A 127 -17.83 -4.01 2.17
N TRP A 128 -17.66 -3.40 0.99
CA TRP A 128 -18.71 -3.39 -0.04
C TRP A 128 -19.08 -4.80 -0.50
N HIS A 129 -18.08 -5.67 -0.72
CA HIS A 129 -18.31 -7.05 -1.13
C HIS A 129 -19.27 -7.81 -0.20
N PHE A 130 -19.08 -7.72 1.12
CA PHE A 130 -19.99 -8.37 2.08
C PHE A 130 -21.28 -7.58 2.34
N HIS A 131 -21.28 -6.27 2.09
CA HIS A 131 -22.50 -5.47 2.21
C HIS A 131 -23.49 -5.80 1.08
N GLU A 132 -22.96 -5.95 -0.14
CA GLU A 132 -23.72 -6.26 -1.35
C GLU A 132 -24.16 -7.73 -1.37
N ASP A 133 -23.30 -8.65 -0.92
CA ASP A 133 -23.63 -10.07 -0.82
C ASP A 133 -23.86 -10.50 0.63
N ARG A 134 -25.13 -10.40 1.05
CA ARG A 134 -25.58 -10.81 2.40
C ARG A 134 -25.64 -12.33 2.60
N SER A 135 -25.44 -13.14 1.56
CA SER A 135 -25.36 -14.60 1.71
C SER A 135 -24.02 -15.04 2.30
N MET A 136 -22.98 -14.20 2.20
CA MET A 136 -21.68 -14.46 2.78
C MET A 136 -21.61 -13.98 4.23
N MET A 137 -21.11 -14.83 5.11
CA MET A 137 -20.76 -14.42 6.46
C MET A 137 -19.50 -13.54 6.42
N PRO A 138 -19.56 -12.27 6.87
CA PRO A 138 -18.39 -11.42 6.93
C PRO A 138 -17.36 -11.97 7.94
N PRO A 139 -16.06 -11.69 7.73
CA PRO A 139 -15.04 -12.01 8.72
C PRO A 139 -15.24 -11.20 10.00
N ARG A 140 -14.60 -11.63 11.10
CA ARG A 140 -14.65 -10.94 12.40
C ARG A 140 -14.17 -9.47 12.36
N ASP A 141 -13.21 -9.17 11.49
CA ASP A 141 -12.68 -7.84 11.23
C ASP A 141 -12.11 -7.79 9.81
N PHE A 142 -11.86 -6.58 9.31
CA PHE A 142 -11.36 -6.33 7.95
C PHE A 142 -9.85 -6.08 7.90
N LYS A 143 -9.09 -6.57 8.89
CA LYS A 143 -7.63 -6.47 8.84
C LYS A 143 -7.09 -7.36 7.72
N LEU A 144 -5.97 -6.95 7.11
CA LEU A 144 -5.34 -7.65 6.00
C LEU A 144 -5.21 -9.15 6.26
N GLY A 145 -4.59 -9.54 7.38
CA GLY A 145 -4.41 -10.96 7.71
C GLY A 145 -5.71 -11.74 7.90
N THR A 146 -6.75 -11.10 8.46
CA THR A 146 -8.08 -11.74 8.62
C THR A 146 -8.73 -11.96 7.26
N LEU A 147 -8.69 -10.97 6.36
CA LEU A 147 -9.21 -11.10 5.01
C LEU A 147 -8.40 -12.11 4.18
N CYS A 148 -7.07 -12.10 4.29
CA CYS A 148 -6.24 -13.11 3.63
C CYS A 148 -6.64 -14.53 4.05
N CYS A 149 -6.82 -14.77 5.35
CA CYS A 149 -7.31 -16.06 5.85
C CYS A 149 -8.70 -16.40 5.28
N HIS A 150 -9.64 -15.46 5.30
CA HIS A 150 -11.00 -15.66 4.77
C HIS A 150 -11.01 -16.02 3.27
N PHE A 151 -10.15 -15.37 2.48
CA PHE A 151 -10.08 -15.57 1.03
C PHE A 151 -9.07 -16.64 0.58
N GLY A 152 -8.52 -17.43 1.52
CA GLY A 152 -7.57 -18.49 1.20
C GLY A 152 -6.22 -17.99 0.66
N VAL A 153 -5.84 -16.76 1.01
CA VAL A 153 -4.54 -16.16 0.69
C VAL A 153 -3.53 -16.56 1.76
N PRO A 154 -2.41 -17.23 1.40
CA PRO A 154 -1.35 -17.53 2.36
C PRO A 154 -0.81 -16.22 2.97
N PHE A 155 -0.97 -16.05 4.28
CA PHE A 155 -0.46 -14.88 5.00
C PHE A 155 0.23 -15.32 6.28
N ASN A 156 1.54 -15.15 6.33
CA ASN A 156 2.32 -15.45 7.51
C ASN A 156 2.24 -14.25 8.48
N THR A 157 1.50 -14.41 9.57
CA THR A 157 1.36 -13.37 10.60
C THR A 157 2.67 -13.04 11.31
N TYR A 158 3.66 -13.93 11.29
CA TYR A 158 5.01 -13.64 11.78
C TYR A 158 5.77 -12.66 10.89
N LYS A 159 5.40 -12.55 9.61
CA LYS A 159 5.96 -11.59 8.64
C LYS A 159 5.07 -10.35 8.45
N ALA A 160 3.97 -10.24 9.19
CA ALA A 160 3.11 -9.06 9.13
C ALA A 160 3.88 -7.83 9.63
N HIS A 161 3.65 -6.67 9.00
CA HIS A 161 4.39 -5.42 9.24
C HIS A 161 5.80 -5.37 8.63
N ASP A 162 6.11 -6.30 7.74
CA ASP A 162 7.09 -6.11 6.67
C ASP A 162 6.37 -5.53 5.44
N ALA A 163 6.81 -4.35 4.98
CA ALA A 163 6.05 -3.59 3.98
C ALA A 163 5.87 -4.36 2.67
N LEU A 164 6.90 -5.06 2.19
CA LEU A 164 6.79 -5.80 0.93
C LEU A 164 5.88 -7.02 1.05
N THR A 165 5.97 -7.75 2.18
CA THR A 165 5.06 -8.86 2.48
C THR A 165 3.60 -8.41 2.49
N ASP A 166 3.31 -7.28 3.15
CA ASP A 166 1.95 -6.72 3.22
C ASP A 166 1.43 -6.28 1.84
N VAL A 167 2.29 -5.71 0.98
CA VAL A 167 1.93 -5.35 -0.40
C VAL A 167 1.65 -6.59 -1.24
N ARG A 168 2.47 -7.65 -1.16
CA ARG A 168 2.21 -8.93 -1.87
C ARG A 168 0.88 -9.54 -1.46
N ALA A 169 0.61 -9.56 -0.15
CA ALA A 169 -0.66 -10.04 0.39
C ALA A 169 -1.85 -9.20 -0.10
N THR A 170 -1.68 -7.87 -0.20
CA THR A 170 -2.71 -6.96 -0.73
C THR A 170 -3.04 -7.24 -2.19
N VAL A 171 -2.03 -7.48 -3.04
CA VAL A 171 -2.22 -7.85 -4.45
C VAL A 171 -2.98 -9.18 -4.58
N GLU A 172 -2.56 -10.21 -3.83
CA GLU A 172 -3.22 -11.53 -3.87
C GLU A 172 -4.64 -11.48 -3.31
N LEU A 173 -4.89 -10.73 -2.23
CA LEU A 173 -6.23 -10.49 -1.71
C LEU A 173 -7.14 -9.84 -2.77
N TYR A 174 -6.64 -8.80 -3.45
CA TYR A 174 -7.39 -8.14 -4.51
C TYR A 174 -7.69 -9.10 -5.68
N ARG A 175 -6.73 -9.95 -6.05
CA ARG A 175 -6.91 -11.00 -7.06
C ARG A 175 -8.02 -11.96 -6.68
N ARG A 176 -8.01 -12.50 -5.45
CA ARG A 176 -9.04 -13.43 -4.96
C ARG A 176 -10.44 -12.82 -4.93
N MET A 177 -10.58 -11.60 -4.41
CA MET A 177 -11.88 -10.91 -4.42
C MET A 177 -12.43 -10.72 -5.84
N THR A 178 -11.56 -10.42 -6.81
CA THR A 178 -11.97 -10.19 -8.20
C THR A 178 -12.38 -11.50 -8.90
N MET A 179 -11.62 -12.58 -8.72
CA MET A 179 -11.96 -13.89 -9.30
C MET A 179 -13.29 -14.44 -8.77
N LEU A 180 -13.57 -14.27 -7.47
CA LEU A 180 -14.84 -14.67 -6.87
C LEU A 180 -16.04 -13.87 -7.42
N GLY A 181 -15.84 -12.58 -7.72
CA GLY A 181 -16.86 -11.77 -8.38
C GLY A 181 -17.14 -12.26 -9.81
N ALA A 182 -16.08 -12.53 -10.58
CA ALA A 182 -16.21 -13.01 -11.96
C ALA A 182 -16.87 -14.40 -12.05
N ALA A 183 -16.49 -15.33 -11.18
CA ALA A 183 -17.09 -16.67 -11.14
C ALA A 183 -18.58 -16.64 -10.81
N ARG A 184 -19.02 -15.72 -9.93
CA ARG A 184 -20.44 -15.55 -9.60
C ARG A 184 -21.26 -14.96 -10.74
N LEU A 185 -20.74 -13.94 -11.42
CA LEU A 185 -21.40 -13.39 -12.63
C LEU A 185 -21.60 -14.49 -13.68
N ALA A 186 -20.61 -15.36 -13.87
CA ALA A 186 -20.73 -16.49 -14.79
C ALA A 186 -21.76 -17.54 -14.34
N GLN A 187 -21.97 -17.74 -13.03
CA GLN A 187 -22.99 -18.64 -12.49
C GLN A 187 -24.41 -18.06 -12.57
N SER A 188 -24.58 -16.73 -12.48
CA SER A 188 -25.89 -16.07 -12.59
C SER A 188 -26.39 -15.91 -14.03
N LEU A 189 -25.53 -16.16 -15.02
CA LEU A 189 -25.85 -16.09 -16.45
C LEU A 189 -26.16 -17.47 -17.07
N ASN A 190 -26.06 -18.55 -16.28
CA ASN A 190 -26.45 -19.92 -16.64
C ASN A 190 -27.72 -20.31 -15.88
#